data_AF-T0J8R2-F1
#
_entry.id   AF-T0J8R2-F1
#
_cell.length_a   1.000
_cell.length_b   1.000
_cell.length_c   1.000
_cell.angle_alpha   90.00
_cell.angle_beta   90.00
_cell.angle_gamma   90.00
#
_symmetry.space_group_name_H-M   'P 1'
#
loop_
_entity.id
_entity.type
_entity.pdbx_description
1 polymer ?
#
loop_
_entity_poly.entity_id
_entity_poly.type
_entity_poly.pdbx_seq_one_letter_code
_entity_poly.pdbx_strand_id
1 'polypeptide(L)'
;MELSHQFYVLLLAGLGVLVLMTAWLPMLLRKAPLSLPILCVAAGAALFALPPLRPFAVHPLRLPVVAERLSELVVIVSLMGAGLKIDRMIGLRSWSLTWRLLGIAMPITMLVVAGLAWGSEWPVRRRRC
;
A
#
# COMPACT_ATOMS: atom_id res chain seq x y z
N MET A 1 -12.15 -18.22 -29.91
CA MET A 1 -10.87 -18.69 -29.33
C MET A 1 -9.69 -17.81 -29.73
N GLU A 2 -9.68 -17.17 -30.92
CA GLU A 2 -8.64 -16.21 -31.34
C GLU A 2 -8.65 -14.87 -30.58
N LEU A 3 -9.83 -14.37 -30.18
CA LEU A 3 -9.96 -13.10 -29.43
C LEU A 3 -9.29 -13.15 -28.04
N SER A 4 -9.28 -14.33 -27.40
CA SER A 4 -8.65 -14.53 -26.08
C SER A 4 -7.12 -14.54 -26.16
N HIS A 5 -6.54 -15.02 -27.26
CA HIS A 5 -5.09 -15.11 -27.43
C HIS A 5 -4.46 -13.73 -27.68
N GLN A 6 -5.09 -12.89 -28.51
CA GLN A 6 -4.65 -11.50 -28.69
C GLN A 6 -4.72 -10.70 -27.39
N PHE A 7 -5.80 -10.86 -26.62
CA PHE A 7 -5.92 -10.23 -25.31
C PHE A 7 -4.85 -10.73 -24.34
N TYR A 8 -4.57 -12.03 -24.31
CA TYR A 8 -3.55 -12.62 -23.44
C TYR A 8 -2.14 -12.13 -23.78
N VAL A 9 -1.78 -12.08 -25.06
CA VAL A 9 -0.47 -11.57 -25.52
C VAL A 9 -0.33 -10.08 -25.21
N LEU A 10 -1.37 -9.28 -25.45
CA LEU A 10 -1.34 -7.84 -25.13
C LEU A 10 -1.23 -7.59 -23.63
N LEU A 11 -1.87 -8.43 -22.82
CA LEU A 11 -1.82 -8.36 -21.35
C LEU A 11 -0.47 -8.83 -20.81
N LEU A 12 0.11 -9.92 -21.33
CA LEU A 12 1.47 -10.36 -20.98
C LEU A 12 2.53 -9.35 -21.43
N ALA A 13 2.39 -8.75 -22.62
CA ALA A 13 3.30 -7.73 -23.11
C ALA A 13 3.19 -6.44 -22.29
N GLY A 14 1.97 -5.98 -21.97
CA GLY A 14 1.75 -4.84 -21.10
C GLY A 14 2.29 -5.06 -19.69
N LEU A 15 2.08 -6.25 -19.13
CA LEU A 15 2.61 -6.64 -17.82
C LEU A 15 4.14 -6.76 -17.86
N GLY A 16 4.71 -7.29 -18.95
CA GLY A 16 6.16 -7.35 -19.18
C GLY A 16 6.80 -5.97 -19.28
N VAL A 17 6.19 -5.03 -20.01
CA VAL A 17 6.64 -3.63 -20.09
C VAL A 17 6.52 -2.94 -18.73
N LEU A 18 5.45 -3.20 -17.99
CA LEU A 18 5.28 -2.70 -16.63
C LEU A 18 6.37 -3.24 -15.68
N VAL A 19 6.67 -4.54 -15.78
CA VAL A 19 7.72 -5.20 -15.01
C VAL A 19 9.10 -4.67 -15.39
N LEU A 20 9.37 -4.45 -16.68
CA LEU A 20 10.61 -3.81 -17.14
C LEU A 20 10.72 -2.38 -16.62
N MET A 21 9.65 -1.58 -16.70
CA MET A 21 9.62 -0.23 -16.13
C MET A 21 9.91 -0.26 -14.64
N THR A 22 9.20 -1.07 -13.85
CA THR A 22 9.41 -1.13 -12.40
C THR A 22 10.74 -1.76 -11.98
N ALA A 23 11.38 -2.56 -12.83
CA ALA A 23 12.70 -3.14 -12.55
C ALA A 23 13.86 -2.21 -12.95
N TRP A 24 13.71 -1.43 -14.02
CA TRP A 24 14.71 -0.43 -14.45
C TRP A 24 14.70 0.82 -13.57
N LEU A 25 13.52 1.25 -13.13
CA LEU A 25 13.32 2.46 -12.34
C LEU A 25 14.07 2.50 -10.99
N PRO A 26 14.13 1.43 -10.16
CA PRO A 26 14.92 1.43 -8.92
C PRO A 26 16.42 1.47 -9.17
N MET A 27 16.89 1.07 -10.36
CA MET A 27 18.30 1.14 -10.74
C MET A 27 18.72 2.59 -11.01
N LEU A 28 17.83 3.41 -11.58
CA LEU A 28 18.07 4.81 -11.93
C LEU A 28 17.83 5.78 -10.75
N LEU A 29 16.94 5.43 -9.80
CA LEU A 29 16.62 6.26 -8.63
C LEU A 29 17.51 6.05 -7.40
N ARG A 30 18.61 5.29 -7.51
CA ARG A 30 19.57 5.05 -6.41
C ARG A 30 20.16 6.32 -5.76
N LYS A 31 19.93 7.51 -6.32
CA LYS A 31 20.41 8.81 -5.79
C LYS A 31 19.35 9.64 -5.06
N ALA A 32 18.06 9.25 -5.07
CA ALA A 32 17.00 9.98 -4.37
C ALA A 32 16.28 9.06 -3.36
N PRO A 33 16.42 9.28 -2.04
CA PRO A 33 15.82 8.44 -0.99
C PRO A 33 14.31 8.71 -0.81
N LEU A 34 13.55 8.81 -1.90
CA LEU A 34 12.09 8.96 -1.85
C LEU A 34 11.42 7.60 -2.09
N SER A 35 10.97 7.01 -0.98
CA SER A 35 9.90 6.01 -0.85
C SER A 35 9.54 5.24 -2.12
N LEU A 36 10.31 4.18 -2.41
CA LEU A 36 9.99 3.10 -3.36
C LEU A 36 8.48 2.74 -3.42
N PRO A 37 7.72 2.74 -2.29
CA PRO A 37 6.28 2.50 -2.31
C PRO A 37 5.47 3.56 -3.08
N ILE A 38 5.77 4.85 -2.92
CA ILE A 38 5.03 5.94 -3.58
C ILE A 38 5.20 5.87 -5.09
N LEU A 39 6.41 5.57 -5.55
CA LEU A 39 6.69 5.45 -6.98
C LEU A 39 6.01 4.20 -7.58
N CYS A 40 6.02 3.09 -6.86
CA CYS A 40 5.31 1.87 -7.27
C CYS A 40 3.79 2.12 -7.38
N VAL A 41 3.20 2.78 -6.38
CA VAL A 41 1.79 3.17 -6.40
C VAL A 41 1.49 4.15 -7.53
N ALA A 42 2.35 5.15 -7.76
CA ALA A 42 2.18 6.13 -8.83
C ALA A 42 2.29 5.50 -10.22
N ALA A 43 3.25 4.60 -10.44
CA ALA A 43 3.40 3.85 -11.69
C ALA A 43 2.17 2.96 -11.95
N GLY A 44 1.70 2.24 -10.93
CA GLY A 44 0.46 1.47 -11.00
C GLY A 44 -0.75 2.35 -11.32
N ALA A 45 -0.89 3.50 -10.65
CA ALA A 45 -1.97 4.46 -10.89
C ALA A 45 -1.92 5.04 -12.31
N ALA A 46 -0.75 5.41 -12.81
CA ALA A 46 -0.55 5.91 -14.18
C ALA A 46 -0.92 4.84 -15.22
N LEU A 47 -0.56 3.58 -14.97
CA LEU A 47 -0.92 2.49 -15.86
C LEU A 47 -2.43 2.19 -15.88
N PHE A 48 -3.06 2.16 -14.71
CA PHE A 48 -4.50 1.91 -14.59
C PHE A 48 -5.37 3.12 -15.00
N ALA A 49 -4.79 4.32 -15.13
CA ALA A 49 -5.47 5.48 -15.70
C ALA A 49 -5.75 5.31 -17.21
N LEU A 50 -4.99 4.46 -17.91
CA LEU A 50 -5.14 4.20 -19.33
C LEU A 50 -6.48 3.50 -19.63
N PRO A 51 -7.29 4.00 -20.59
CA PRO A 51 -8.61 3.47 -20.95
C PRO A 51 -8.70 1.95 -21.20
N PRO A 52 -7.72 1.27 -21.84
CA PRO A 52 -7.83 -0.16 -22.16
C PRO A 52 -7.71 -1.10 -20.95
N LEU A 53 -7.25 -0.62 -19.79
CA LEU A 53 -6.97 -1.44 -18.60
C LEU A 53 -8.02 -1.27 -17.48
N ARG A 54 -8.96 -0.33 -17.65
CA ARG A 54 -10.04 -0.05 -16.69
C ARG A 54 -10.95 -1.25 -16.36
N PRO A 55 -11.25 -2.21 -17.27
CA PRO A 55 -12.09 -3.36 -16.94
C PRO A 55 -11.46 -4.35 -15.96
N PHE A 56 -10.12 -4.36 -15.84
CA PHE A 56 -9.37 -5.23 -14.91
C PHE A 56 -9.10 -4.57 -13.55
N ALA A 57 -9.68 -3.40 -13.29
CA ALA A 57 -9.60 -2.76 -11.99
C ALA A 57 -10.33 -3.64 -10.96
N VAL A 58 -9.59 -4.56 -10.33
CA VAL A 58 -10.02 -5.42 -9.23
C VAL A 58 -10.50 -4.51 -8.12
N HIS A 59 -11.81 -4.24 -8.10
CA HIS A 59 -12.42 -3.40 -7.09
C HIS A 59 -12.25 -4.11 -5.74
N PRO A 60 -11.49 -3.56 -4.78
CA PRO A 60 -11.31 -4.16 -3.46
C PRO A 60 -12.62 -4.30 -2.69
N LEU A 61 -13.70 -3.62 -3.14
CA LEU A 61 -15.05 -3.76 -2.61
C LEU A 61 -15.75 -5.07 -3.02
N ARG A 62 -15.31 -5.79 -4.07
CA ARG A 62 -15.95 -7.06 -4.49
C ARG A 62 -15.36 -8.30 -3.82
N LEU A 63 -14.09 -8.28 -3.38
CA LEU A 63 -13.44 -9.40 -2.67
C LEU A 63 -12.71 -8.91 -1.40
N PRO A 64 -13.45 -8.43 -0.38
CA PRO A 64 -12.86 -7.93 0.86
C PRO A 64 -12.04 -9.01 1.60
N VAL A 65 -12.45 -10.28 1.52
CA VAL A 65 -11.75 -11.41 2.15
C VAL A 65 -10.31 -11.54 1.65
N VAL A 66 -10.06 -11.36 0.35
CA VAL A 66 -8.71 -11.52 -0.20
C VAL A 66 -7.81 -10.36 0.24
N ALA A 67 -8.34 -9.13 0.21
CA ALA A 67 -7.61 -7.95 0.67
C ALA A 67 -7.26 -8.02 2.16
N GLU A 68 -8.19 -8.51 2.99
CA GLU A 68 -7.97 -8.68 4.43
C GLU A 68 -6.84 -9.68 4.71
N ARG A 69 -6.87 -10.87 4.11
CA ARG A 69 -5.85 -11.91 4.31
C ARG A 69 -4.48 -11.51 3.77
N LEU A 70 -4.43 -10.83 2.64
CA LEU A 70 -3.18 -10.29 2.12
C LEU A 70 -2.61 -9.21 3.06
N SER A 71 -3.46 -8.31 3.57
CA SER A 71 -3.02 -7.29 4.53
C SER A 71 -2.54 -7.90 5.84
N GLU A 72 -3.22 -8.94 6.33
CA GLU A 72 -2.81 -9.70 7.52
C GLU A 72 -1.41 -10.30 7.34
N LEU A 73 -1.18 -11.00 6.23
CA LEU A 73 0.12 -11.58 5.90
C LEU A 73 1.22 -10.51 5.75
N VAL A 74 0.93 -9.40 5.06
CA VAL A 74 1.87 -8.29 4.88
C VAL A 74 2.26 -7.67 6.23
N VAL A 75 1.29 -7.46 7.13
CA VAL A 75 1.53 -6.93 8.47
C VAL A 75 2.39 -7.90 9.29
N ILE A 76 2.10 -9.21 9.26
CA ILE A 76 2.89 -10.22 9.96
C ILE A 76 4.35 -10.22 9.46
N VAL A 77 4.56 -10.23 8.15
CA VAL A 77 5.91 -10.19 7.55
C VAL A 77 6.65 -8.90 7.93
N SER A 78 5.95 -7.76 7.93
CA SER A 78 6.52 -6.47 8.33
C SER A 78 6.93 -6.46 9.81
N LEU A 79 6.07 -6.99 10.70
CA LEU A 79 6.35 -7.11 12.13
C LEU A 79 7.50 -8.09 12.40
N MET A 80 7.55 -9.22 11.70
CA MET A 80 8.64 -10.18 11.81
C MET A 80 9.97 -9.54 11.41
N GLY A 81 10.03 -8.85 10.28
CA GLY A 81 11.22 -8.14 9.82
C GLY A 81 11.66 -7.02 10.77
N ALA A 82 10.72 -6.27 11.35
CA ALA A 82 11.01 -5.26 12.36
C ALA A 82 11.52 -5.89 13.67
N GLY A 83 10.94 -7.02 14.09
CA GLY A 83 11.35 -7.77 15.28
C GLY A 83 12.74 -8.39 15.13
N LEU A 84 13.11 -8.91 13.95
CA LEU A 84 14.43 -9.49 13.69
C LEU A 84 15.56 -8.45 13.72
N LYS A 85 15.23 -7.17 13.47
CA LYS A 85 16.19 -6.05 13.51
C LYS A 85 16.39 -5.47 14.91
N ILE A 86 15.61 -5.91 15.91
CA ILE A 86 15.71 -5.44 17.30
C ILE A 86 16.78 -6.26 18.05
N ASP A 87 18.06 -6.02 17.74
CA ASP A 87 19.18 -6.73 18.40
C ASP A 87 19.55 -6.10 19.77
N ARG A 88 19.01 -4.91 20.10
CA ARG A 88 19.30 -4.25 21.37
C ARG A 88 18.53 -4.89 22.53
N MET A 89 19.25 -5.18 23.63
CA MET A 89 18.65 -5.59 24.91
C MET A 89 17.46 -4.68 25.25
N ILE A 90 16.30 -5.32 25.38
CA ILE A 90 15.00 -4.68 25.60
C ILE A 90 15.00 -4.10 27.02
N GLY A 91 15.53 -2.88 27.16
CA GLY A 91 15.57 -2.16 28.43
C GLY A 91 14.26 -1.42 28.67
N LEU A 92 13.49 -1.83 29.68
CA LEU A 92 12.22 -1.19 30.10
C LEU A 92 12.35 0.35 30.32
N ARG A 93 13.55 0.83 30.69
CA ARG A 93 13.83 2.25 30.92
C ARG A 93 14.16 3.05 29.65
N SER A 94 14.82 2.45 28.67
CA SER A 94 15.08 3.10 27.36
C SER A 94 13.87 3.02 26.43
N TRP A 95 12.99 2.04 26.64
CA TRP A 95 11.75 1.84 25.89
C TRP A 95 10.61 2.76 26.35
N SER A 96 10.76 3.52 27.45
CA SER A 96 9.75 4.48 27.91
C SER A 96 9.36 5.50 26.82
N LEU A 97 10.32 5.93 25.99
CA LEU A 97 10.04 6.82 24.87
C LEU A 97 9.22 6.11 23.79
N THR A 98 9.57 4.88 23.43
CA THR A 98 8.81 4.07 22.46
C THR A 98 7.41 3.73 22.98
N TRP A 99 7.26 3.44 24.28
CA TRP A 99 5.98 3.16 24.90
C TRP A 99 5.09 4.41 24.95
N ARG A 100 5.66 5.59 25.23
CA ARG A 100 4.93 6.86 25.13
C ARG A 100 4.59 7.18 23.67
N LEU A 101 5.48 6.96 22.72
CA LEU A 101 5.19 7.20 21.30
C LEU A 101 4.12 6.24 20.78
N LEU A 102 4.27 4.93 21.01
CA LEU A 102 3.35 3.92 20.51
C LEU A 102 2.02 3.95 21.26
N GLY A 103 2.06 4.03 22.59
CA GLY A 103 0.88 4.00 23.46
C GLY A 103 0.16 5.34 23.57
N ILE A 104 0.82 6.49 23.40
CA ILE A 104 0.18 7.81 23.54
C ILE A 104 0.06 8.51 22.18
N ALA A 105 1.11 8.52 21.35
CA ALA A 105 1.03 9.24 20.07
C ALA A 105 0.05 8.56 19.08
N MET A 106 -0.06 7.23 19.09
CA MET A 106 -1.05 6.54 18.25
C MET A 106 -2.50 6.90 18.60
N PRO A 107 -3.00 6.78 19.86
CA PRO A 107 -4.36 7.17 20.17
C PRO A 107 -4.59 8.68 20.04
N ILE A 108 -3.59 9.51 20.37
CA ILE A 108 -3.69 10.96 20.15
C ILE A 108 -3.91 11.26 18.67
N THR A 109 -3.10 10.68 17.78
CA THR A 109 -3.26 10.94 16.34
C THR A 109 -4.61 10.42 15.83
N MET A 110 -5.09 9.28 16.33
CA MET A 110 -6.41 8.76 15.99
C MET A 110 -7.55 9.67 16.46
N LEU A 111 -7.46 10.23 17.67
CA LEU A 111 -8.43 11.21 18.18
C LEU A 111 -8.38 12.53 17.42
N VAL A 112 -7.18 13.02 17.07
CA VAL A 112 -7.01 14.24 16.27
C VAL A 112 -7.62 14.07 14.88
N VAL A 113 -7.33 12.97 14.19
CA VAL A 113 -7.91 12.69 12.87
C VAL A 113 -9.42 12.50 12.97
N ALA A 114 -9.92 11.79 13.99
CA ALA A 114 -11.35 11.64 14.23
C ALA A 114 -12.04 12.99 14.50
N GLY A 115 -11.42 13.85 15.30
CA GLY A 115 -11.92 15.19 15.61
C GLY A 115 -11.91 16.12 14.40
N LEU A 116 -10.83 16.10 13.59
CA LEU A 116 -10.78 16.83 12.32
C LEU A 116 -11.81 16.30 11.31
N ALA A 117 -12.02 15.00 11.24
CA ALA A 117 -13.05 14.39 10.40
C ALA A 117 -14.48 14.71 10.87
N TRP A 118 -14.67 15.02 12.15
CA TRP A 118 -15.95 15.45 12.70
C TRP A 118 -16.18 16.96 12.55
N GLY A 119 -15.11 17.76 12.68
CA GLY A 119 -15.14 19.22 12.60
C GLY A 119 -15.09 19.76 11.18
N SER A 120 -14.47 19.04 10.25
CA SER A 120 -14.80 19.18 8.83
C SER A 120 -16.09 18.43 8.62
N GLU A 121 -17.15 19.10 8.21
CA GLU A 121 -18.46 18.56 7.81
C GLU A 121 -18.39 17.63 6.58
N TRP A 122 -17.31 16.85 6.44
CA TRP A 122 -17.06 15.92 5.34
C TRP A 122 -18.17 14.86 5.31
N PRO A 123 -19.00 14.84 4.25
CA PRO A 123 -20.09 13.90 4.10
C PRO A 123 -19.52 12.54 3.65
N VAL A 124 -18.81 11.83 4.54
CA VAL A 124 -18.17 10.54 4.26
C VAL A 124 -19.13 9.36 4.54
N ARG A 125 -20.43 9.51 4.27
CA ARG A 125 -21.38 8.38 4.39
C ARG A 125 -22.63 8.49 3.53
N ARG A 126 -22.56 8.24 2.22
CA ARG A 126 -23.69 7.70 1.41
C ARG A 126 -23.24 7.00 0.11
N ARG A 127 -22.45 5.92 0.19
CA ARG A 127 -22.39 4.89 -0.89
C ARG A 127 -22.47 3.48 -0.32
N ARG A 128 -23.43 3.27 0.56
CA ARG A 128 -23.92 1.94 0.95
C ARG A 128 -25.46 1.99 0.99
N CYS A 129 -26.04 2.26 -0.17
CA CYS A 129 -27.38 1.80 -0.57
C CYS A 129 -27.20 1.18 -1.94
#